data_AF-A0AAV0JN98-F1
#
_entry.id   AF-A0AAV0JN98-F1
#
_cell.length_a   1.000
_cell.length_b   1.000
_cell.length_c   1.000
_cell.angle_alpha   90.00
_cell.angle_beta   90.00
_cell.angle_gamma   90.00
#
_symmetry.space_group_name_H-M   'P 1'
#
loop_
_entity.id
_entity.type
_entity.pdbx_description
1 polymer ?
#
loop_
_entity_poly.entity_id
_entity_poly.type
_entity_poly.pdbx_seq_one_letter_code
_entity_poly.pdbx_strand_id
1 'polypeptide(L)'
;MSFNGIRDLESEKQLWSGHCRVSRAWLGVNVTTDKVLHFDLILMDAKGNDIWVHIPPVLQEHFKRLLKEQQVYTIKNFELHTTQLKYRPIANTKTTVEHVPDVPSIPVFKFTFLKASEMASKLNDVVVLSGYNRNLFSG
;
A
#
# COMPACT_ATOMS: atom_id res chain seq x y z
N MET A 1 -15.68 -6.93 -10.14
CA MET A 1 -16.14 -7.43 -8.83
C MET A 1 -15.84 -6.38 -7.77
N SER A 2 -16.79 -6.10 -6.87
CA SER A 2 -16.53 -5.23 -5.72
C SER A 2 -15.96 -6.07 -4.58
N PHE A 3 -14.92 -5.57 -3.90
CA PHE A 3 -14.48 -6.15 -2.62
C PHE A 3 -15.03 -5.34 -1.46
N ASN A 4 -15.42 -6.01 -0.38
CA ASN A 4 -15.89 -5.37 0.86
C ASN A 4 -14.75 -5.15 1.86
N GLY A 5 -13.70 -5.96 1.77
CA GLY A 5 -12.44 -5.73 2.46
C GLY A 5 -11.25 -6.22 1.65
N ILE A 6 -10.08 -5.64 1.91
CA ILE A 6 -8.80 -5.99 1.29
C ILE A 6 -8.48 -7.47 1.48
N ARG A 7 -8.94 -8.10 2.57
CA ARG A 7 -8.75 -9.54 2.83
C ARG A 7 -9.56 -10.46 1.90
N ASP A 8 -10.54 -9.92 1.19
CA ASP A 8 -11.35 -10.68 0.23
C ASP A 8 -10.66 -10.74 -1.16
N LEU A 9 -9.51 -10.07 -1.32
CA LEU A 9 -8.78 -10.01 -2.58
C LEU A 9 -8.01 -11.31 -2.82
N GLU A 10 -8.09 -11.81 -4.05
CA GLU A 10 -7.39 -13.00 -4.53
C GLU A 10 -6.63 -12.66 -5.82
N SER A 11 -5.43 -13.24 -5.98
CA SER A 11 -4.51 -12.93 -7.09
C SER A 11 -5.03 -13.38 -8.46
N GLU A 12 -5.87 -14.41 -8.50
CA GLU A 12 -6.41 -14.97 -9.75
C GLU A 12 -7.59 -14.16 -10.30
N LYS A 13 -8.14 -13.22 -9.52
CA LYS A 13 -9.23 -12.32 -9.93
C LYS A 13 -8.66 -10.95 -10.33
N GLN A 14 -8.81 -10.58 -11.60
CA GLN A 14 -8.12 -9.40 -12.17
C GLN A 14 -8.94 -8.09 -12.21
N LEU A 15 -10.20 -8.09 -11.79
CA LEU A 15 -11.09 -6.93 -11.92
C LEU A 15 -11.75 -6.57 -10.59
N TRP A 16 -10.92 -6.23 -9.61
CA TRP A 16 -11.36 -5.72 -8.31
C TRP A 16 -11.71 -4.24 -8.36
N SER A 17 -12.66 -3.85 -7.52
CA SER A 17 -13.08 -2.46 -7.30
C SER A 17 -13.43 -2.28 -5.82
N GLY A 18 -12.95 -1.21 -5.18
CA GLY A 18 -13.32 -0.92 -3.80
C GLY A 18 -12.85 0.44 -3.34
N HIS A 19 -13.43 0.89 -2.23
CA HIS A 19 -13.09 2.16 -1.59
C HIS A 19 -11.98 1.95 -0.58
N CYS A 20 -10.90 2.70 -0.73
CA CYS A 20 -9.78 2.69 0.19
C CYS A 20 -9.32 4.11 0.50
N ARG A 21 -8.88 4.35 1.74
CA ARG A 21 -8.13 5.56 2.09
C ARG A 21 -6.64 5.34 1.83
N VAL A 22 -5.98 6.34 1.25
CA VAL A 22 -4.51 6.40 1.21
C VAL A 22 -4.03 6.81 2.61
N SER A 23 -3.61 5.85 3.43
CA SER A 23 -3.17 6.14 4.81
C SER A 23 -1.76 6.70 4.85
N ARG A 24 -0.89 6.29 3.92
CA ARG A 24 0.47 6.82 3.72
C ARG A 24 0.85 6.76 2.24
N ALA A 25 1.70 7.69 1.81
CA ALA A 25 2.24 7.80 0.47
C ALA A 25 3.67 8.34 0.51
N TRP A 26 4.62 7.67 -0.13
CA TRP A 26 6.01 8.12 -0.14
C TRP A 26 6.73 7.77 -1.44
N LEU A 27 7.76 8.55 -1.75
CA LEU A 27 8.68 8.25 -2.84
C LEU A 27 9.85 7.43 -2.31
N GLY A 28 10.15 6.32 -2.97
CA GLY A 28 11.44 5.68 -2.84
C GLY A 28 12.46 6.43 -3.68
N VAL A 29 13.50 6.96 -3.07
CA VAL A 29 14.57 7.70 -3.76
C VAL A 29 15.91 7.01 -3.57
N ASN A 30 16.72 6.99 -4.62
CA ASN A 30 18.10 6.58 -4.52
C ASN A 30 18.88 7.69 -3.82
N VAL A 31 19.41 7.42 -2.63
CA VAL A 31 20.10 8.42 -1.78
C VAL A 31 21.36 9.02 -2.41
N THR A 32 21.98 8.33 -3.37
CA THR A 32 23.22 8.78 -4.02
C THR A 32 22.95 9.62 -5.26
N THR A 33 21.91 9.27 -6.02
CA THR A 33 21.61 9.91 -7.32
C THR A 33 20.40 10.84 -7.27
N ASP A 34 19.71 10.90 -6.13
CA ASP A 34 18.42 11.59 -5.92
C ASP A 34 17.32 11.18 -6.91
N LYS A 35 17.52 10.03 -7.60
CA LYS A 35 16.59 9.52 -8.58
C LYS A 35 15.43 8.83 -7.88
N VAL A 36 14.21 9.20 -8.24
CA VAL A 36 13.01 8.48 -7.79
C VAL A 36 12.96 7.08 -8.40
N LEU A 37 12.81 6.07 -7.55
CA LEU A 37 12.80 4.64 -7.87
C LEU A 37 11.39 4.05 -7.87
N HIS A 38 10.46 4.61 -7.12
CA HIS A 38 9.06 4.20 -7.07
C HIS A 38 8.22 5.16 -6.24
N PHE A 39 6.91 5.04 -6.35
CA PHE A 39 5.93 5.68 -5.48
C PHE A 39 5.13 4.60 -4.78
N ASP A 40 5.19 4.55 -3.45
CA ASP A 40 4.52 3.53 -2.67
C ASP A 40 3.41 4.13 -1.83
N LEU A 41 2.39 3.32 -1.56
CA LEU A 41 1.24 3.69 -0.75
C LEU A 41 0.91 2.58 0.25
N ILE A 42 0.22 2.96 1.32
CA ILE A 42 -0.58 2.03 2.13
C ILE A 42 -2.04 2.42 1.94
N LEU A 43 -2.84 1.46 1.47
CA LEU A 43 -4.29 1.60 1.35
C LEU A 43 -4.98 0.95 2.54
N MET A 44 -6.06 1.55 3.03
CA MET A 44 -6.85 1.03 4.14
C MET A 44 -8.33 0.91 3.77
N ASP A 45 -8.95 -0.22 4.13
CA ASP A 45 -10.38 -0.48 3.92
C ASP A 45 -11.24 -0.09 5.13
N ALA A 46 -12.56 -0.24 5.00
CA ALA A 46 -13.53 0.02 6.06
C ALA A 46 -13.41 -0.90 7.28
N LYS A 47 -12.71 -2.04 7.15
CA LYS A 47 -12.48 -2.99 8.24
C LYS A 47 -11.14 -2.71 8.97
N GLY A 48 -10.41 -1.66 8.57
CA GLY A 48 -9.07 -1.35 9.11
C GLY A 48 -7.98 -2.30 8.64
N ASN A 49 -8.24 -3.12 7.62
CA ASN A 49 -7.19 -3.87 6.94
C ASN A 49 -6.44 -2.93 6.01
N ASP A 50 -5.17 -3.23 5.81
CA ASP A 50 -4.28 -2.45 4.98
C ASP A 50 -3.51 -3.32 3.99
N ILE A 51 -3.11 -2.70 2.89
CA ILE A 51 -2.29 -3.32 1.86
C ILE A 51 -1.25 -2.32 1.34
N TRP A 52 -0.04 -2.82 1.11
CA TRP A 52 1.02 -2.08 0.45
C TRP A 52 0.79 -2.07 -1.06
N VAL A 53 0.94 -0.90 -1.68
CA VAL A 53 0.84 -0.72 -3.13
C VAL A 53 2.14 -0.14 -3.63
N HIS A 54 2.66 -0.75 -4.68
CA HIS A 54 3.84 -0.32 -5.39
C HIS A 54 3.47 0.29 -6.74
N ILE A 55 3.90 1.52 -7.01
CA ILE A 55 3.71 2.19 -8.29
C ILE A 55 5.08 2.37 -8.95
N PRO A 56 5.29 1.81 -10.15
CA PRO A 56 6.57 1.87 -10.84
C PRO A 56 6.89 3.31 -11.30
N PRO A 57 8.18 3.66 -11.49
CA PRO A 57 8.61 5.01 -11.89
C PRO A 57 7.86 5.59 -13.08
N VAL A 58 7.55 4.75 -14.07
CA VAL A 58 6.89 5.16 -15.33
C VAL A 58 5.51 5.76 -15.07
N LEU A 59 4.82 5.31 -14.02
CA LEU A 59 3.46 5.73 -13.67
C LEU A 59 3.43 6.69 -12.47
N GLN A 60 4.57 6.92 -11.82
CA GLN A 60 4.63 7.65 -10.56
C GLN A 60 4.09 9.09 -10.70
N GLU A 61 4.46 9.80 -11.77
CA GLU A 61 4.08 11.21 -11.95
C GLU A 61 2.58 11.37 -12.15
N HIS A 62 1.96 10.39 -12.82
CA HIS A 62 0.52 10.36 -13.00
C HIS A 62 -0.19 10.14 -11.66
N PHE A 63 0.15 9.06 -10.95
CA PHE A 63 -0.55 8.70 -9.72
C PHE A 63 -0.23 9.61 -8.53
N LYS A 64 0.97 10.18 -8.45
CA LYS A 64 1.35 11.16 -7.41
C LYS A 64 0.47 12.42 -7.45
N ARG A 65 0.01 12.83 -8.64
CA ARG A 65 -0.90 13.98 -8.78
C ARG A 65 -2.33 13.65 -8.35
N LEU A 66 -2.74 12.39 -8.53
CA LEU A 66 -4.09 11.93 -8.26
C LEU A 66 -4.30 11.49 -6.81
N LEU A 67 -3.34 10.74 -6.26
CA LEU A 67 -3.43 10.08 -4.96
C LEU A 67 -2.76 10.93 -3.89
N LYS A 68 -3.57 11.39 -2.94
CA LYS A 68 -3.15 12.21 -1.80
C LYS A 68 -3.42 11.46 -0.51
N GLU A 69 -2.49 11.55 0.44
CA GLU A 69 -2.68 10.99 1.78
C GLU A 69 -3.99 11.51 2.40
N GLN A 70 -4.60 10.66 3.22
CA GLN A 70 -5.86 10.87 3.93
C GLN A 70 -7.12 10.97 3.07
N GLN A 71 -7.02 10.95 1.74
CA GLN A 71 -8.17 10.95 0.85
C GLN A 71 -8.63 9.53 0.52
N VAL A 72 -9.92 9.42 0.19
CA VAL A 72 -10.57 8.16 -0.17
C VAL A 72 -10.74 8.07 -1.68
N TYR A 73 -10.44 6.89 -2.22
CA TYR A 73 -10.52 6.62 -3.65
C TYR A 73 -11.26 5.31 -3.90
N THR A 74 -12.01 5.28 -4.99
CA THR A 74 -12.38 4.02 -5.63
C THR A 74 -11.23 3.59 -6.53
N ILE A 75 -10.65 2.43 -6.25
CA ILE A 75 -9.52 1.88 -7.02
C ILE A 75 -10.01 0.65 -7.77
N LYS A 76 -9.74 0.59 -9.07
CA LYS A 76 -10.22 -0.47 -9.97
C LYS A 76 -9.09 -1.06 -10.81
N ASN A 77 -9.25 -2.32 -11.20
CA ASN A 77 -8.42 -3.01 -12.19
C ASN A 77 -6.93 -3.06 -11.85
N PHE A 78 -6.58 -3.31 -10.58
CA PHE A 78 -5.21 -3.50 -10.14
C PHE A 78 -4.84 -4.99 -10.09
N GLU A 79 -3.55 -5.29 -10.16
CA GLU A 79 -3.05 -6.66 -9.95
C GLU A 79 -2.69 -6.89 -8.48
N LEU A 80 -3.05 -8.06 -7.96
CA LEU A 80 -2.63 -8.51 -6.64
C LEU A 80 -1.53 -9.55 -6.78
N HIS A 81 -0.40 -9.31 -6.11
CA HIS A 81 0.71 -10.23 -6.04
C HIS A 81 0.89 -10.68 -4.59
N THR A 82 0.86 -11.99 -4.35
CA THR A 82 1.34 -12.53 -3.07
C THR A 82 2.84 -12.27 -3.01
N THR A 83 3.32 -11.66 -1.93
CA THR A 83 4.75 -11.44 -1.72
C THR A 83 5.46 -12.77 -1.41
N GLN A 84 5.60 -13.63 -2.42
CA GLN A 84 6.59 -14.70 -2.42
C GLN A 84 7.82 -14.17 -3.16
N LEU A 85 8.96 -14.21 -2.46
CA LEU A 85 10.29 -13.85 -2.92
C LEU A 85 10.54 -14.27 -4.39
N LYS A 86 10.38 -13.33 -5.32
CA LYS A 86 11.01 -13.20 -6.66
C LYS A 86 10.15 -12.23 -7.48
N TYR A 87 10.54 -10.96 -7.48
CA TYR A 87 9.87 -9.89 -8.20
C TYR A 87 9.81 -10.20 -9.71
N ARG A 88 8.60 -10.31 -10.28
CA ARG A 88 8.37 -10.11 -11.71
C ARG A 88 7.40 -8.93 -11.86
N PRO A 89 7.86 -7.75 -12.32
CA PRO A 89 6.96 -6.66 -12.62
C PRO A 89 6.09 -7.09 -13.81
N ILE A 90 4.77 -7.13 -13.61
CA ILE A 90 3.81 -7.17 -14.71
C ILE A 90 3.23 -5.76 -14.79
N ALA A 91 3.39 -5.13 -15.95
CA ALA A 91 2.91 -3.78 -16.18
C ALA A 91 1.39 -3.85 -16.42
N ASN A 92 0.59 -3.61 -15.38
CA ASN A 92 -0.82 -3.33 -15.57
C ASN A 92 -1.03 -1.83 -15.85
N THR A 93 -1.38 -1.50 -17.09
CA THR A 93 -1.63 -0.12 -17.53
C THR A 93 -3.10 0.30 -17.43
N LYS A 94 -3.97 -0.54 -16.85
CA LYS A 94 -5.43 -0.33 -16.82
C LYS A 94 -6.00 0.06 -15.45
N THR A 95 -5.15 0.20 -14.42
CA THR A 95 -5.58 0.63 -13.09
C THR A 95 -6.20 2.01 -13.16
N THR A 96 -7.41 2.18 -12.62
CA THR A 96 -8.06 3.49 -12.53
C THR A 96 -8.34 3.85 -11.07
N VAL A 97 -8.26 5.15 -10.78
CA VAL A 97 -8.52 5.70 -9.46
C VAL A 97 -9.48 6.87 -9.60
N GLU A 98 -10.48 6.94 -8.72
CA GLU A 98 -11.48 8.00 -8.70
C GLU A 98 -11.57 8.51 -7.27
N HIS A 99 -11.32 9.82 -7.08
CA HIS A 99 -11.49 10.45 -5.78
C HIS A 99 -12.97 10.46 -5.40
N VAL A 100 -13.28 10.09 -4.17
CA VAL A 100 -14.64 10.11 -3.63
C VAL A 100 -14.70 10.95 -2.37
N PRO A 101 -15.88 11.47 -1.98
CA PRO A 101 -16.06 12.08 -0.66
C PRO A 101 -15.60 11.14 0.46
N ASP A 102 -15.22 11.75 1.58
CA ASP A 102 -14.75 10.98 2.73
C ASP A 102 -15.78 9.94 3.18
N VAL A 103 -15.30 8.76 3.56
CA VAL A 103 -16.13 7.64 3.99
C VAL A 103 -15.84 7.39 5.48
N PRO A 104 -16.74 7.79 6.40
CA PRO A 104 -16.46 7.74 7.84
C PRO A 104 -16.19 6.34 8.40
N SER A 105 -16.68 5.29 7.73
CA SER A 105 -16.44 3.91 8.14
C SER A 105 -15.01 3.43 7.83
N ILE A 106 -14.28 4.12 6.95
CA ILE A 106 -12.86 3.86 6.74
C ILE A 106 -12.08 4.56 7.86
N PRO A 107 -11.19 3.89 8.61
CA PRO A 107 -10.41 4.52 9.67
C PRO A 107 -9.31 5.44 9.14
N VAL A 108 -9.07 6.57 9.81
CA VAL A 108 -8.01 7.54 9.42
C VAL A 108 -6.64 7.04 9.85
N PHE A 109 -6.58 6.41 11.02
CA PHE A 109 -5.35 5.90 11.60
C PHE A 109 -5.54 4.45 12.04
N LYS A 110 -4.45 3.68 11.96
CA LYS A 110 -4.36 2.34 12.52
C LYS A 110 -3.23 2.31 13.53
N PHE A 111 -3.54 1.81 14.72
CA PHE A 111 -2.58 1.66 15.81
C PHE A 111 -2.56 0.21 16.25
N THR A 112 -1.34 -0.32 16.43
CA THR A 112 -1.13 -1.57 17.15
C THR A 112 -0.54 -1.19 18.50
N PHE A 113 -1.33 -1.35 19.55
CA PHE A 113 -0.88 -1.06 20.91
C PHE A 113 -0.05 -2.23 21.45
N LEU A 114 1.00 -1.89 22.18
CA LEU A 114 1.87 -2.83 22.87
C LEU A 114 1.95 -2.40 24.33
N LYS A 115 1.89 -3.35 25.27
CA LYS A 115 2.06 -3.01 26.69
C LYS A 115 3.51 -2.62 26.97
N ALA A 116 3.72 -1.72 27.93
CA ALA A 116 5.06 -1.33 28.34
C ALA A 116 5.93 -2.55 28.77
N SER A 117 5.32 -3.52 29.45
CA SER A 117 5.96 -4.77 29.86
C SER A 117 6.43 -5.64 28.68
N GLU A 118 5.84 -5.46 27.50
CA GLU A 118 6.12 -6.21 26.27
C GLU A 118 7.10 -5.45 25.36
N MET A 119 7.59 -4.27 25.77
CA MET A 119 8.55 -3.50 24.97
C MET A 119 9.88 -4.24 24.78
N ALA A 120 10.35 -4.93 25.82
CA ALA A 120 11.61 -5.69 25.74
C ALA A 120 11.55 -6.80 24.68
N SER A 121 10.37 -7.40 24.43
CA SER A 121 10.20 -8.43 23.41
C SER A 121 10.21 -7.86 21.98
N LYS A 122 10.23 -6.53 21.81
CA LYS A 122 10.41 -5.88 20.51
C LYS A 122 11.86 -5.55 20.17
N LEU A 123 12.80 -5.79 21.09
CA LEU A 123 14.21 -5.62 20.79
C LEU A 123 14.60 -6.60 19.67
N ASN A 124 15.09 -6.07 18.55
CA ASN A 124 15.42 -6.81 17.33
C ASN A 124 14.22 -7.48 16.61
N ASP A 125 12.98 -7.22 17.04
CA ASP A 125 11.80 -7.57 16.25
C ASP A 125 11.68 -6.55 15.11
N VAL A 126 12.09 -6.94 13.91
CA VAL A 126 12.02 -6.09 12.72
C VAL A 126 10.57 -6.02 12.24
N VAL A 127 9.74 -5.32 13.01
CA VAL A 127 8.41 -4.90 12.57
C VAL A 127 8.59 -3.68 11.70
N VAL A 128 8.49 -3.87 10.39
CA VAL A 128 8.46 -2.72 9.50
C VAL A 128 7.05 -2.16 9.49
N LEU A 129 6.95 -0.84 9.61
CA LEU A 129 5.67 -0.11 9.73
C LEU A 129 4.79 -0.24 8.48
N SER A 130 5.35 -0.75 7.37
CA SER A 130 4.65 -1.15 6.15
C SER A 130 4.49 -2.67 5.99
N GLY A 131 4.88 -3.47 6.98
CA GLY A 131 4.97 -4.93 6.91
C GLY A 131 6.19 -5.48 6.16
N TYR A 132 7.10 -4.64 5.66
CA TYR A 132 8.21 -5.04 4.77
C TYR A 132 9.59 -5.15 5.45
N ASN A 133 10.14 -6.35 5.67
CA ASN A 133 11.44 -6.54 6.31
C ASN A 133 12.62 -5.94 5.48
N ARG A 134 13.35 -4.94 6.02
CA ARG A 134 14.44 -4.22 5.31
C ARG A 134 15.76 -5.00 5.20
N ASN A 135 15.92 -6.13 5.88
CA ASN A 135 17.17 -6.91 5.91
C ASN A 135 17.53 -7.62 4.58
N LEU A 136 16.92 -7.23 3.46
CA LEU A 136 17.08 -7.86 2.14
C LEU A 136 17.82 -6.99 1.13
N PHE A 137 18.36 -5.83 1.54
CA PHE A 137 19.16 -4.95 0.69
C PHE A 137 20.61 -4.76 1.17
N SER A 138 21.07 -5.52 2.16
CA SER A 138 22.50 -5.69 2.42
C SER A 138 23.03 -6.78 1.49
N GLY A 139 23.23 -6.42 0.23
CA GLY A 139 24.13 -7.09 -0.69
C GLY A 139 25.43 -6.31 -0.78
#